data_AF-A0A450SLY7-F1
#
_entry.id   AF-A0A450SLY7-F1
#
_cell.length_a   1.000
_cell.length_b   1.000
_cell.length_c   1.000
_cell.angle_alpha   90.00
_cell.angle_beta   90.00
_cell.angle_gamma   90.00
#
_symmetry.space_group_name_H-M   'P 1'
#
loop_
_entity.id
_entity.type
_entity.pdbx_description
1 polymer ?
#
loop_
_entity_poly.entity_id
_entity_poly.type
_entity_poly.pdbx_seq_one_letter_code
_entity_poly.pdbx_strand_id
1 'polypeptide(L)' 'QYMDYEKNLLDYWTTKAAFDTAREEGREEGREEGREEGIKEGEEKGRKEEKKEIAAALKQKGLSRKEILEITGLTADEI' A
#
# COMPACT_ATOMS: atom_id res chain seq x y z
N GLN A 1 -49.70 -8.50 -18.85
CA GLN A 1 -49.75 -9.21 -17.55
C GLN A 1 -48.63 -10.24 -17.39
N TYR A 2 -48.50 -11.27 -18.25
CA TYR A 2 -47.36 -12.22 -18.17
C TYR A 2 -46.02 -11.56 -18.60
N MET A 3 -46.02 -10.80 -19.70
CA MET A 3 -44.86 -10.05 -20.20
C MET A 3 -44.29 -9.03 -19.18
N ASP A 4 -45.17 -8.33 -18.45
CA ASP A 4 -44.75 -7.31 -17.47
C ASP A 4 -44.10 -7.94 -16.23
N TYR A 5 -44.58 -9.13 -15.84
CA TYR A 5 -44.01 -9.92 -14.75
C TYR A 5 -42.60 -10.42 -15.09
N GLU A 6 -42.41 -10.98 -16.29
CA GLU A 6 -41.09 -11.43 -16.75
C GLU A 6 -40.10 -10.26 -16.88
N LYS A 7 -40.56 -9.10 -17.37
CA LYS A 7 -39.73 -7.90 -17.45
C LYS A 7 -39.28 -7.41 -16.06
N ASN A 8 -40.20 -7.33 -15.10
CA ASN A 8 -39.87 -6.91 -13.73
C ASN A 8 -38.91 -7.88 -13.04
N LEU A 9 -39.07 -9.18 -13.30
CA LEU A 9 -38.16 -10.20 -12.78
C LEU A 9 -36.76 -10.03 -13.38
N LEU A 10 -36.65 -9.84 -14.69
CA LEU A 10 -35.38 -9.64 -15.38
C LEU A 10 -34.65 -8.37 -14.89
N ASP A 11 -35.39 -7.28 -14.68
CA ASP A 11 -34.85 -6.02 -14.14
C ASP A 11 -34.23 -6.24 -12.74
N TYR A 12 -34.98 -6.90 -11.84
CA TYR A 12 -34.48 -7.26 -10.51
C TYR A 12 -33.19 -8.07 -10.56
N TRP A 13 -33.12 -9.12 -11.40
CA TRP A 13 -31.91 -9.94 -11.53
C TRP A 13 -30.73 -9.15 -12.11
N THR A 14 -30.99 -8.28 -13.07
CA THR A 14 -29.96 -7.44 -13.71
C THR A 14 -29.38 -6.47 -12.70
N THR A 15 -30.23 -5.75 -11.97
CA THR A 15 -29.81 -4.84 -10.90
C THR A 15 -29.07 -5.57 -9.80
N LYS A 16 -29.57 -6.74 -9.37
CA LYS A 16 -28.92 -7.54 -8.35
C LYS A 16 -27.53 -8.00 -8.80
N ALA A 17 -27.40 -8.52 -10.02
CA ALA A 17 -26.12 -8.93 -10.58
C ALA A 17 -25.14 -7.76 -10.65
N ALA A 18 -25.58 -6.58 -11.10
CA ALA A 18 -24.74 -5.39 -11.13
C ALA A 18 -24.22 -4.99 -9.74
N PHE A 19 -25.07 -5.04 -8.71
CA PHE A 19 -24.65 -4.76 -7.33
C PHE A 19 -23.72 -5.83 -6.76
N ASP A 20 -23.98 -7.10 -7.04
CA ASP A 20 -23.13 -8.20 -6.58
C ASP A 20 -21.74 -8.10 -7.20
N THR A 21 -21.65 -7.85 -8.52
CA THR A 21 -20.39 -7.61 -9.24
C THR A 21 -19.66 -6.38 -8.69
N ALA A 22 -20.32 -5.22 -8.59
CA ALA A 22 -19.68 -4.01 -8.08
C ALA A 22 -19.15 -4.17 -6.65
N ARG A 23 -19.84 -4.96 -5.82
CA ARG A 23 -19.40 -5.27 -4.45
C ARG A 23 -18.20 -6.21 -4.43
N GLU A 24 -18.14 -7.16 -5.35
CA GLU A 24 -17.00 -8.07 -5.49
C GLU A 24 -15.76 -7.33 -5.99
N GLU A 25 -15.90 -6.56 -7.07
CA GLU A 25 -14.84 -5.73 -7.64
C GLU A 25 -14.30 -4.75 -6.59
N GLY A 26 -15.17 -3.98 -5.92
CA GLY A 26 -14.71 -3.04 -4.89
C GLY A 26 -14.03 -3.69 -3.68
N ARG A 27 -14.30 -4.98 -3.41
CA ARG A 27 -13.57 -5.74 -2.37
C ARG A 27 -12.24 -6.29 -2.87
N GLU A 28 -12.15 -6.61 -4.15
CA GLU A 28 -10.91 -7.06 -4.78
C GLU A 28 -9.94 -5.90 -4.90
N GLU A 29 -10.38 -4.79 -5.50
CA GLU A 29 -9.61 -3.54 -5.62
C GLU A 29 -9.13 -3.07 -4.24
N GLY A 30 -10.01 -2.97 -3.25
CA GLY A 30 -9.61 -2.53 -1.91
C GLY A 30 -8.61 -3.46 -1.21
N ARG A 31 -8.57 -4.75 -1.55
CA ARG A 31 -7.55 -5.68 -1.03
C ARG A 31 -6.23 -5.52 -1.78
N GLU A 32 -6.27 -5.32 -3.09
CA GLU A 32 -5.09 -5.13 -3.92
C GLU A 32 -4.38 -3.82 -3.56
N GLU A 33 -5.12 -2.71 -3.53
CA GLU A 33 -4.61 -1.39 -3.13
C GLU A 33 -4.02 -1.44 -1.72
N GLY A 34 -4.76 -1.98 -0.74
CA GLY A 34 -4.27 -2.07 0.64
C GLY A 34 -3.01 -2.94 0.78
N ARG A 35 -2.87 -3.99 -0.04
CA ARG A 35 -1.65 -4.81 -0.08
C ARG A 35 -0.49 -4.05 -0.70
N GLU A 36 -0.71 -3.35 -1.81
CA GLU A 36 0.34 -2.59 -2.50
C GLU A 36 0.84 -1.44 -1.62
N GLU A 37 -0.07 -0.66 -1.02
CA GLU A 37 0.26 0.41 -0.08
C GLU A 37 1.06 -0.13 1.12
N GLY A 38 0.61 -1.24 1.70
CA GLY A 38 1.30 -1.87 2.83
C GLY A 38 2.72 -2.34 2.50
N ILE A 39 2.93 -2.91 1.30
CA ILE A 39 4.26 -3.31 0.84
C ILE A 39 5.15 -2.07 0.66
N LYS A 40 4.64 -1.04 -0.02
CA LYS A 40 5.40 0.19 -0.29
C LYS A 40 5.81 0.90 1.00
N GLU A 41 4.88 1.04 1.95
CA GLU A 41 5.15 1.63 3.25
C GLU A 41 6.15 0.79 4.05
N GLY A 42 6.01 -0.53 4.03
CA GLY A 42 6.94 -1.47 4.68
C GLY A 42 8.36 -1.37 4.12
N GLU A 43 8.51 -1.33 2.80
CA GLU A 43 9.82 -1.15 2.17
C GLU A 43 10.45 0.20 2.48
N GLU A 44 9.67 1.29 2.47
CA GLU A 44 10.19 2.61 2.79
C GLU A 44 10.65 2.69 4.25
N LYS A 45 9.85 2.17 5.19
CA LYS A 45 10.22 2.07 6.61
C LYS A 45 11.48 1.22 6.78
N GLY A 46 11.53 0.03 6.17
CA GLY A 46 12.70 -0.85 6.23
C GLY A 46 13.97 -0.20 5.70
N ARG A 47 13.91 0.47 4.55
CA ARG A 47 15.07 1.21 3.99
C ARG A 47 15.53 2.35 4.91
N LYS A 48 14.60 3.05 5.57
CA LYS A 48 14.92 4.12 6.52
C LYS A 48 15.56 3.57 7.80
N GLU A 49 15.03 2.48 8.33
CA GLU A 49 15.57 1.80 9.52
C GLU A 49 16.96 1.24 9.24
N GLU A 50 17.15 0.54 8.12
CA GLU A 50 18.46 0.01 7.70
C GLU A 50 19.51 1.13 7.59
N LYS A 51 19.19 2.26 6.96
CA LYS A 51 20.10 3.40 6.87
C LYS A 51 20.50 3.93 8.25
N LYS A 52 19.57 3.99 9.20
CA LYS A 52 19.85 4.43 10.58
C LYS A 52 20.72 3.44 11.33
N GLU A 53 20.49 2.14 11.15
CA GLU A 53 21.32 1.09 11.75
C GLU A 53 22.76 1.15 11.22
N ILE A 54 22.91 1.32 9.90
CA ILE A 54 24.22 1.51 9.27
C ILE A 54 24.89 2.77 9.83
N ALA A 55 24.18 3.90 9.92
CA ALA A 55 24.71 5.13 10.49
C ALA A 55 25.20 4.95 11.94
N ALA A 56 24.43 4.23 12.77
CA ALA A 56 24.79 3.91 14.13
C ALA A 56 26.05 3.03 14.20
N ALA A 57 26.15 2.00 13.35
CA ALA A 57 27.32 1.13 13.27
C ALA A 57 28.58 1.90 12.81
N LEU A 58 28.45 2.80 11.84
CA LEU A 58 29.57 3.64 11.37
C LEU A 58 30.02 4.63 12.45
N LYS A 59 29.08 5.21 13.20
CA LYS A 59 29.38 6.07 14.35
C LYS A 59 30.14 5.32 15.44
N GLN A 60 29.74 4.08 15.74
CA GLN A 60 30.46 3.23 16.70
C GLN A 60 31.88 2.88 16.24
N LYS A 61 32.11 2.78 14.92
CA LYS A 61 33.44 2.60 14.33
C LYS A 61 34.29 3.87 14.31
N GLY A 62 33.79 4.98 14.82
CA GLY A 62 34.54 6.23 14.97
C GLY A 62 34.56 7.12 13.73
N LEU A 63 33.70 6.87 12.73
CA LEU A 63 33.57 7.76 11.58
C LEU A 63 32.97 9.11 12.00
N SER A 64 33.40 10.17 11.34
CA SER A 64 32.87 11.50 11.56
C SER A 64 31.44 11.62 11.02
N ARG A 65 30.65 12.53 11.60
CA ARG A 65 29.28 12.82 11.14
C ARG A 65 29.21 13.10 9.64
N LYS A 66 30.19 13.82 9.10
CA LYS A 66 30.24 14.16 7.66
C LYS A 66 30.37 12.91 6.78
N GLU A 67 31.28 11.99 7.14
CA GLU A 67 31.48 10.73 6.40
C GLU A 67 30.23 9.85 6.47
N ILE A 68 29.54 9.81 7.61
CA ILE A 68 28.32 9.00 7.75
C ILE A 68 27.20 9.55 6.86
N LEU A 69 27.02 10.87 6.79
CA LEU A 69 26.03 11.50 5.90
C LEU A 69 26.34 11.19 4.42
N GLU A 70 27.61 11.24 4.02
CA GLU A 70 28.04 10.90 2.66
C GLU A 70 27.81 9.41 2.32
N ILE A 71 28.08 8.49 3.24
CA ILE A 71 27.93 7.03 3.02
C ILE A 71 26.46 6.60 3.03
N THR A 72 25.67 7.09 3.99
CA THR A 72 24.28 6.63 4.19
C THR A 72 23.27 7.41 3.35
N GLY A 73 23.68 8.56 2.82
CA GLY A 73 22.79 9.50 2.13
C GLY A 73 21.69 10.07 3.03
N LEU A 74 21.87 9.98 4.36
CA LEU A 74 21.00 10.61 5.33
C LEU A 74 21.30 12.10 5.43
N THR A 75 20.31 12.86 5.84
CA THR A 75 20.45 14.28 6.18
C THR A 75 20.91 14.44 7.62
N ALA A 76 21.42 15.64 7.95
CA ALA A 76 21.86 15.93 9.31
C ALA A 76 20.72 15.74 10.33
N ASP A 77 19.46 15.97 9.97
CA ASP A 77 18.34 15.83 10.88
C ASP A 77 17.97 14.36 11.15
N GLU A 78 18.46 13.43 10.32
CA GLU A 78 18.20 11.99 10.43
C GLU A 78 19.26 11.25 11.28
N ILE A 79 20.34 11.92 11.71
CA ILE A 79 21.46 11.39 12.53
C ILE A 79 21.72 12.22 13.79
#